data_AF-A0A5J4LHX9-F1
#
_entry.id   AF-A0A5J4LHX9-F1
#
_cell.length_a   1.000
_cell.length_b   1.000
_cell.length_c   1.000
_cell.angle_alpha   90.00
_cell.angle_beta   90.00
_cell.angle_gamma   90.00
#
_symmetry.space_group_name_H-M   'P 1'
#
loop_
_entity.id
_entity.type
_entity.pdbx_description
1 polymer ?
#
loop_
_entity_poly.entity_id
_entity_poly.type
_entity_poly.pdbx_seq_one_letter_code
_entity_poly.pdbx_strand_id
1 'polypeptide(L)'
;MNCRSGELTAAWPEGDGGVHERAVVVNELAQGLRSMAEGMAWFAGSPEAEQRLVVRELGLFCIQARATEEDVQEAIARSGIRPTYTPAVMLTRWRLHMSALPPYDLPRAFRLLIALLATADTRRRERYCAGGCGHEWHQLARSTGAGPQAT
;
A
#
# COMPACT_ATOMS: atom_id res chain seq x y z
N MET A 1 19.09 22.06 11.96
CA MET A 1 19.40 21.24 13.15
C MET A 1 18.30 20.20 13.37
N ASN A 2 18.71 18.92 13.44
CA ASN A 2 18.07 17.76 14.08
C ASN A 2 16.54 17.63 14.13
N CYS A 3 15.99 16.74 13.30
CA CYS A 3 14.89 15.87 13.75
C CYS A 3 15.49 14.78 14.66
N ARG A 4 15.57 15.07 15.96
CA ARG A 4 15.64 14.02 16.97
C ARG A 4 14.24 13.39 17.03
N SER A 5 14.07 12.25 16.38
CA SER A 5 12.94 11.36 16.67
C SER A 5 13.19 10.77 18.05
N GLY A 6 12.60 11.41 19.06
CA GLY A 6 12.40 10.81 20.36
C GLY A 6 11.57 9.53 20.20
N GLU A 7 11.92 8.56 21.03
CA GLU A 7 11.31 7.24 21.16
C GLU A 7 9.79 7.28 21.06
N LEU A 8 9.27 6.63 20.02
CA LEU A 8 8.04 5.87 20.13
C LEU A 8 8.39 4.43 19.78
N THR A 9 8.99 3.74 20.75
CA THR A 9 8.96 2.28 20.80
C THR A 9 7.51 1.86 21.00
N ALA A 10 6.73 1.84 19.92
CA ALA A 10 5.66 0.87 19.81
C ALA A 10 6.35 -0.48 19.66
N ALA A 11 6.68 -1.09 20.79
CA ALA A 11 7.04 -2.49 20.83
C ALA A 11 5.84 -3.25 20.24
N TRP A 12 6.01 -3.73 19.01
CA TRP A 12 5.06 -4.64 18.39
C TRP A 12 5.03 -5.91 19.25
N PRO A 13 3.89 -6.29 19.84
CA PRO A 13 3.83 -7.48 20.68
C PRO A 13 4.12 -8.70 19.80
N GLU A 14 4.96 -9.60 20.30
CA GLU A 14 5.36 -10.83 19.61
C GLU A 14 4.12 -11.68 19.27
N GLY A 15 3.71 -11.54 18.01
CA GLY A 15 2.61 -12.21 17.31
C GLY A 15 2.42 -11.67 15.89
N ASP A 16 3.41 -10.92 15.38
CA ASP A 16 3.27 -9.83 14.40
C ASP A 16 3.77 -10.17 12.98
N GLY A 17 4.09 -11.45 12.74
CA GLY A 17 4.67 -11.90 11.45
C GLY A 17 3.80 -11.57 10.24
N GLY A 18 2.47 -11.66 10.38
CA GLY A 18 1.53 -11.38 9.29
C GLY A 18 1.35 -9.89 8.96
N VAL A 19 1.47 -8.99 9.95
CA VAL A 19 1.35 -7.53 9.71
C VAL A 19 2.58 -7.03 8.95
N HIS A 20 3.76 -7.47 9.37
CA HIS A 20 5.01 -7.12 8.70
C HIS A 20 5.04 -7.63 7.26
N GLU A 21 4.60 -8.87 7.01
CA GLU A 21 4.53 -9.43 5.66
C GLU A 21 3.59 -8.63 4.75
N ARG A 22 2.37 -8.31 5.20
CA ARG A 22 1.41 -7.47 4.44
C ARG A 22 1.98 -6.10 4.12
N ALA A 23 2.64 -5.46 5.09
CA ALA A 23 3.26 -4.16 4.90
C ALA A 23 4.35 -4.19 3.82
N VAL A 24 5.18 -5.24 3.79
CA VAL A 24 6.18 -5.44 2.73
C VAL A 24 5.51 -5.55 1.36
N VAL A 25 4.52 -6.44 1.21
CA VAL A 25 3.82 -6.63 -0.08
C VAL A 25 3.20 -5.34 -0.60
N VAL A 26 2.50 -4.60 0.27
CA VAL A 26 1.84 -3.35 -0.10
C VAL A 26 2.85 -2.28 -0.52
N ASN A 27 3.97 -2.16 0.19
CA ASN A 27 5.02 -1.20 -0.16
C ASN A 27 5.75 -1.58 -1.45
N GLU A 28 6.02 -2.86 -1.70
CA GLU A 28 6.58 -3.33 -2.97
C GLU A 28 5.66 -2.99 -4.15
N LEU A 29 4.34 -3.17 -3.98
CA LEU A 29 3.35 -2.81 -5.00
C LEU A 29 3.31 -1.30 -5.25
N ALA A 30 3.29 -0.49 -4.18
CA ALA A 30 3.26 0.97 -4.29
C ALA A 30 4.53 1.54 -4.96
N GLN A 31 5.66 0.87 -4.77
CA GLN A 31 6.95 1.27 -5.36
C GLN A 31 7.23 0.62 -6.72
N GLY A 32 6.35 -0.25 -7.20
CA GLY A 32 6.52 -0.96 -8.47
C GLY A 32 7.58 -2.08 -8.45
N LEU A 33 8.00 -2.52 -7.26
CA LEU A 33 8.92 -3.65 -7.07
C LEU A 33 8.21 -5.00 -7.27
N ARG A 34 6.91 -5.04 -6.99
CA ARG A 34 5.98 -6.15 -7.27
C ARG A 34 4.93 -5.67 -8.27
N SER A 35 4.56 -6.51 -9.23
CA SER A 35 3.55 -6.15 -10.22
C SER A 35 2.14 -6.15 -9.61
N MET A 36 1.24 -5.31 -10.14
CA MET A 36 -0.16 -5.33 -9.73
C MET A 36 -0.82 -6.69 -9.97
N ALA A 37 -0.41 -7.45 -10.99
CA ALA A 37 -0.94 -8.79 -11.25
C ALA A 37 -0.59 -9.77 -10.12
N GLU A 38 0.67 -9.79 -9.67
CA GLU A 38 1.11 -10.58 -8.52
C GLU A 38 0.41 -10.15 -7.24
N GLY A 39 0.26 -8.83 -7.02
CA GLY A 39 -0.47 -8.29 -5.87
C GLY A 39 -1.93 -8.71 -5.84
N MET A 40 -2.61 -8.69 -6.99
CA MET A 40 -4.01 -9.14 -7.09
C MET A 40 -4.15 -10.64 -6.85
N ALA A 41 -3.21 -11.46 -7.33
CA ALA A 41 -3.21 -12.90 -7.08
C ALA A 41 -3.00 -13.21 -5.59
N TRP A 42 -2.03 -12.54 -4.95
CA TRP A 42 -1.80 -12.62 -3.51
C TRP A 42 -3.04 -12.22 -2.70
N PHE A 43 -3.67 -11.09 -3.05
CA PHE A 43 -4.87 -10.61 -2.37
C PHE A 43 -6.05 -11.57 -2.54
N ALA A 44 -6.29 -12.07 -3.76
CA ALA A 44 -7.39 -12.98 -4.05
C ALA A 44 -7.21 -14.36 -3.39
N GLY A 45 -5.97 -14.81 -3.19
CA GLY A 45 -5.67 -16.04 -2.46
C GLY A 45 -5.80 -15.94 -0.94
N SER A 46 -5.94 -14.72 -0.39
CA SER A 46 -6.09 -14.49 1.04
C SER A 46 -7.54 -14.69 1.49
N PRO A 47 -7.79 -15.20 2.73
CA PRO A 47 -9.14 -15.25 3.30
C PRO A 47 -9.81 -13.86 3.34
N GLU A 48 -11.15 -13.80 3.25
CA GLU A 48 -11.87 -12.52 3.23
C GLU A 48 -11.54 -11.63 4.44
N ALA A 49 -11.42 -12.22 5.64
CA ALA A 49 -11.05 -11.49 6.84
C ALA A 49 -9.69 -10.79 6.68
N GLU A 50 -8.72 -11.46 6.06
CA GLU A 50 -7.41 -10.90 5.76
C GLU A 50 -7.47 -9.84 4.65
N GLN A 51 -8.25 -10.06 3.59
CA GLN A 51 -8.49 -9.05 2.56
C GLN A 51 -9.02 -7.74 3.17
N ARG A 52 -9.95 -7.82 4.13
CA ARG A 52 -10.48 -6.66 4.84
C ARG A 52 -9.41 -5.97 5.70
N LEU A 53 -8.53 -6.73 6.35
CA LEU A 53 -7.39 -6.18 7.09
C LEU A 53 -6.42 -5.44 6.16
N VAL A 54 -6.04 -6.04 5.02
CA VAL A 54 -5.19 -5.41 4.00
C VAL A 54 -5.79 -4.10 3.52
N VAL A 55 -7.08 -4.08 3.15
CA VAL A 55 -7.76 -2.85 2.68
C VAL A 55 -7.80 -1.78 3.78
N ARG A 56 -7.98 -2.17 5.05
CA ARG A 56 -7.95 -1.26 6.18
C ARG A 56 -6.54 -0.66 6.38
N GLU A 57 -5.52 -1.50 6.40
CA GLU A 57 -4.11 -1.11 6.53
C GLU A 57 -3.68 -0.18 5.39
N LEU A 58 -4.09 -0.47 4.15
CA LEU A 58 -3.87 0.38 2.99
C LEU A 58 -4.40 1.80 3.18
N GLY A 59 -5.63 1.93 3.70
CA GLY A 59 -6.19 3.25 4.01
C GLY A 59 -5.32 4.03 4.99
N LEU A 60 -4.75 3.36 6.00
CA LEU A 60 -3.83 3.96 6.96
C LEU A 60 -2.49 4.34 6.32
N PHE A 61 -1.93 3.49 5.45
CA PHE A 61 -0.69 3.80 4.73
C PHE A 61 -0.84 5.00 3.79
N CYS A 62 -1.97 5.15 3.11
CA CYS A 62 -2.26 6.35 2.32
C CYS A 62 -2.19 7.62 3.19
N ILE A 63 -2.75 7.58 4.40
CA ILE A 63 -2.69 8.71 5.36
C ILE A 63 -1.24 8.97 5.80
N GLN A 64 -0.47 7.93 6.13
CA GLN A 64 0.94 8.05 6.54
C GLN A 64 1.84 8.58 5.41
N ALA A 65 1.55 8.20 4.16
CA ALA A 65 2.18 8.73 2.96
C ALA A 65 1.77 10.18 2.64
N ARG A 66 0.82 10.75 3.41
CA ARG A 66 0.25 12.08 3.24
C ARG A 66 -0.48 12.22 1.90
N ALA A 67 -1.25 11.20 1.50
CA ALA A 67 -2.16 11.31 0.37
C ALA A 67 -3.10 12.51 0.57
N THR A 68 -3.43 13.20 -0.52
CA THR A 68 -4.34 14.35 -0.52
C THR A 68 -5.43 14.22 -1.60
N GLU A 69 -6.46 15.06 -1.54
CA GLU A 69 -7.58 15.03 -2.50
C GLU A 69 -7.11 15.26 -3.95
N GLU A 70 -6.00 15.96 -4.15
CA GLU A 70 -5.37 16.17 -5.45
C GLU A 70 -4.84 14.87 -6.06
N ASP A 71 -4.50 13.86 -5.24
CA ASP A 71 -4.01 12.56 -5.70
C ASP A 71 -5.15 11.66 -6.25
N VAL A 72 -6.43 12.01 -6.01
CA VAL A 72 -7.59 11.14 -6.28
C VAL A 72 -7.77 10.81 -7.75
N GLN A 73 -7.75 11.81 -8.63
CA GLN A 73 -8.02 11.58 -10.06
C GLN A 73 -6.92 10.71 -10.68
N GLU A 74 -5.67 10.98 -10.31
CA GLU A 74 -4.52 10.18 -10.75
C GLU A 74 -4.60 8.74 -10.22
N ALA A 75 -4.97 8.55 -8.95
CA ALA A 75 -5.15 7.23 -8.36
C ALA A 75 -6.25 6.42 -9.09
N ILE A 76 -7.39 7.05 -9.40
CA ILE A 76 -8.47 6.40 -10.16
C ILE A 76 -7.97 6.01 -11.56
N ALA A 77 -7.30 6.91 -12.27
CA ALA A 77 -6.76 6.64 -13.60
C ALA A 77 -5.74 5.47 -13.59
N ARG A 78 -4.75 5.53 -12.69
CA ARG A 78 -3.72 4.49 -12.53
C ARG A 78 -4.29 3.15 -12.08
N SER A 79 -5.34 3.16 -11.27
CA SER A 79 -5.99 1.93 -10.83
C SER A 79 -6.70 1.21 -11.96
N GLY A 80 -7.05 1.87 -13.07
CA GLY A 80 -7.77 1.25 -14.19
C GLY A 80 -9.18 0.76 -13.84
N ILE A 81 -9.74 1.15 -12.68
CA ILE A 81 -11.13 0.84 -12.34
C ILE A 81 -12.06 1.87 -12.97
N ARG A 82 -13.33 1.51 -13.16
CA ARG A 82 -14.33 2.47 -13.63
C ARG A 82 -14.61 3.52 -12.53
N PRO A 83 -14.65 4.82 -12.86
CA PRO A 83 -14.97 5.88 -11.88
C PRO A 83 -16.34 5.72 -11.20
N THR A 84 -17.24 4.93 -11.79
CA THR A 84 -18.59 4.64 -11.26
C THR A 84 -18.63 3.52 -10.23
N TYR A 85 -17.54 2.78 -10.02
CA TYR A 85 -17.50 1.74 -8.98
C TYR A 85 -17.46 2.35 -7.58
N THR A 86 -18.06 1.66 -6.60
CA THR A 86 -18.20 2.12 -5.21
C THR A 86 -16.89 2.66 -4.61
N PRO A 87 -15.72 1.98 -4.75
CA PRO A 87 -14.47 2.50 -4.21
C PRO A 87 -14.05 3.84 -4.83
N ALA A 88 -14.22 4.01 -6.14
CA ALA A 88 -13.88 5.26 -6.83
C ALA A 88 -14.78 6.41 -6.35
N VAL A 89 -16.10 6.17 -6.27
CA VAL A 89 -17.07 7.16 -5.77
C VAL A 89 -16.82 7.50 -4.29
N MET A 90 -16.37 6.54 -3.49
CA MET A 90 -15.96 6.81 -2.10
C MET A 90 -14.70 7.67 -2.04
N LEU A 91 -13.71 7.37 -2.88
CA LEU A 91 -12.44 8.11 -2.90
C LEU A 91 -12.62 9.57 -3.36
N THR A 92 -13.50 9.84 -4.33
CA THR A 92 -13.84 11.22 -4.74
C THR A 92 -14.50 12.05 -3.64
N ARG A 93 -14.97 11.40 -2.57
CA ARG A 93 -15.48 12.04 -1.35
C ARG A 93 -14.50 11.94 -0.18
N TRP A 94 -13.25 11.61 -0.46
CA TRP A 94 -12.18 11.45 0.53
C TRP A 94 -12.46 10.39 1.61
N ARG A 95 -13.16 9.29 1.25
CA ARG A 95 -13.52 8.21 2.19
C ARG A 95 -12.63 6.99 1.97
N LEU A 96 -11.56 6.87 2.75
CA LEU A 96 -10.57 5.79 2.64
C LEU A 96 -10.97 4.50 3.38
N HIS A 97 -12.02 4.54 4.21
CA HIS A 97 -12.46 3.41 5.04
C HIS A 97 -13.28 2.41 4.21
N MET A 98 -12.59 1.64 3.37
CA MET A 98 -13.21 0.75 2.36
C MET A 98 -13.27 -0.73 2.79
N SER A 99 -12.73 -1.09 3.95
CA SER A 99 -12.69 -2.48 4.43
C SER A 99 -14.05 -3.08 4.76
N ALA A 100 -15.08 -2.24 4.93
CA ALA A 100 -16.46 -2.65 5.18
C ALA A 100 -17.29 -2.82 3.90
N LEU A 101 -16.69 -2.62 2.72
CA LEU A 101 -17.38 -2.86 1.45
C LEU A 101 -17.79 -4.33 1.29
N PRO A 102 -18.81 -4.61 0.45
CA PRO A 102 -19.13 -5.98 0.06
C PRO A 102 -17.89 -6.71 -0.49
N PRO A 103 -17.76 -8.04 -0.27
CA PRO A 103 -16.56 -8.79 -0.67
C PRO A 103 -16.15 -8.59 -2.13
N TYR A 104 -17.12 -8.50 -3.04
CA TYR A 104 -16.89 -8.31 -4.47
C TYR A 104 -16.27 -6.94 -4.85
N ASP A 105 -16.33 -5.95 -3.97
CA ASP A 105 -15.70 -4.64 -4.18
C ASP A 105 -14.30 -4.54 -3.53
N LEU A 106 -13.92 -5.47 -2.65
CA LEU A 106 -12.60 -5.47 -1.98
C LEU A 106 -11.42 -5.49 -2.97
N PRO A 107 -11.41 -6.30 -4.05
CA PRO A 107 -10.30 -6.28 -5.01
C PRO A 107 -10.17 -4.94 -5.74
N ARG A 108 -11.27 -4.22 -5.95
CA ARG A 108 -11.27 -2.89 -6.56
C ARG A 108 -10.75 -1.83 -5.58
N ALA A 109 -11.16 -1.93 -4.31
CA ALA A 109 -10.67 -1.06 -3.25
C ALA A 109 -9.16 -1.26 -3.03
N PHE A 110 -8.69 -2.51 -2.99
CA PHE A 110 -7.27 -2.85 -2.92
C PHE A 110 -6.48 -2.18 -4.05
N ARG A 111 -6.88 -2.42 -5.31
CA ARG A 111 -6.21 -1.85 -6.48
C ARG A 111 -6.21 -0.32 -6.49
N LEU A 112 -7.31 0.31 -6.06
CA LEU A 112 -7.42 1.77 -5.96
C LEU A 112 -6.51 2.35 -4.88
N LEU A 113 -6.50 1.75 -3.69
CA LEU A 113 -5.71 2.25 -2.57
C LEU A 113 -4.20 2.03 -2.80
N ILE A 114 -3.80 0.96 -3.49
CA ILE A 114 -2.40 0.81 -3.95
C ILE A 114 -2.01 1.94 -4.90
N ALA A 115 -2.89 2.29 -5.86
CA ALA A 115 -2.61 3.39 -6.78
C ALA A 115 -2.51 4.75 -6.05
N LEU A 116 -3.38 4.99 -5.06
CA LEU A 116 -3.32 6.18 -4.21
C LEU A 116 -2.03 6.23 -3.39
N LEU A 117 -1.66 5.11 -2.76
CA LEU A 117 -0.43 4.99 -2.00
C LEU A 117 0.79 5.25 -2.89
N ALA A 118 0.83 4.66 -4.08
CA ALA A 118 1.91 4.86 -5.05
C ALA A 118 2.06 6.34 -5.46
N THR A 119 0.95 7.04 -5.71
CA THR A 119 0.95 8.47 -6.04
C THR A 119 1.50 9.30 -4.87
N ALA A 120 0.97 9.09 -3.66
CA ALA A 120 1.37 9.83 -2.48
C ALA A 120 2.83 9.55 -2.08
N ASP A 121 3.26 8.28 -2.10
CA ASP A 121 4.61 7.87 -1.78
C ASP A 121 5.63 8.39 -2.82
N THR A 122 5.30 8.37 -4.10
CA THR A 122 6.16 8.95 -5.15
C THR A 122 6.36 10.45 -4.92
N ARG A 123 5.27 11.19 -4.68
CA ARG A 123 5.34 12.62 -4.35
C ARG A 123 6.17 12.89 -3.09
N ARG A 124 6.06 12.03 -2.07
CA ARG A 124 6.87 12.11 -0.85
C ARG A 124 8.35 11.85 -1.14
N ARG A 125 8.67 10.83 -1.94
CA ARG A 125 10.06 10.46 -2.29
C ARG A 125 10.74 11.58 -3.06
N GLU A 126 10.08 12.14 -4.06
CA GLU A 126 10.59 13.25 -4.86
C GLU A 126 10.88 14.50 -4.01
N ARG A 127 10.05 14.80 -3.01
CA ARG A 127 10.19 16.00 -2.18
C ARG A 127 11.18 15.85 -1.02
N TYR A 128 11.19 14.69 -0.37
CA TYR A 128 11.85 14.52 0.94
C TYR A 128 12.93 13.44 0.95
N CYS A 129 12.98 12.57 -0.07
CA CYS A 129 13.89 11.42 -0.10
C CYS A 129 14.80 11.41 -1.34
N ALA A 130 14.81 12.49 -2.14
CA ALA A 130 15.61 12.58 -3.36
C ALA A 130 17.13 12.48 -3.11
N GLY A 131 17.60 12.84 -1.92
CA GLY A 131 18.99 12.67 -1.47
C GLY A 131 19.28 11.33 -0.77
N GLY A 132 18.35 10.37 -0.84
CA GLY A 132 18.35 9.16 -0.02
C GLY A 132 17.54 9.33 1.28
N CYS A 133 17.07 8.21 1.84
CA CYS A 133 16.39 8.19 3.13
C CYS A 133 16.64 6.86 3.87
N GLY A 134 16.49 6.89 5.20
CA GLY A 134 16.70 5.71 6.07
C GLY A 134 15.43 4.93 6.39
N HIS A 135 14.32 5.15 5.69
CA HIS A 135 13.08 4.42 5.96
C HIS A 135 13.18 2.96 5.51
N GLU A 136 12.77 2.03 6.36
CA GLU A 136 12.84 0.59 6.06
C GLU A 136 12.04 0.22 4.81
N TRP A 137 10.86 0.82 4.62
CA TRP A 137 10.02 0.55 3.45
C TRP A 137 10.60 1.10 2.14
N HIS A 138 11.59 2.01 2.16
CA HIS A 138 12.31 2.45 0.95
C HIS A 138 13.63 1.70 0.73
N GLN A 139 13.98 0.76 1.62
CA GLN A 139 15.15 -0.12 1.52
C GLN A 139 14.77 -1.55 1.15
N LEU A 140 13.57 -1.76 0.61
CA LEU A 140 13.11 -3.05 0.15
C LEU A 140 13.93 -3.46 -1.10
N ALA A 141 14.79 -4.47 -0.95
CA ALA A 141 15.37 -5.17 -2.09
C ALA A 141 14.37 -6.20 -2.58
N ARG A 142 14.17 -6.32 -3.90
CA ARG A 142 13.48 -7.50 -4.45
C ARG A 142 14.24 -8.72 -3.95
N SER A 143 13.59 -9.58 -3.15
CA SER A 143 14.05 -10.94 -2.98
C SER A 143 13.87 -11.63 -4.32
N THR A 144 14.86 -11.44 -5.20
CA THR A 144 14.94 -12.16 -6.47
C THR A 144 15.03 -13.62 -6.07
N GLY A 145 13.99 -14.40 -6.40
CA GLY A 145 14.02 -15.84 -6.28
C GLY A 145 15.17 -16.40 -7.08
N ALA A 146 16.34 -16.54 -6.46
CA ALA A 146 17.37 -17.45 -6.89
C ALA A 146 16.89 -18.84 -6.50
N GLY A 147 16.14 -19.48 -7.40
CA GLY A 147 16.03 -20.94 -7.37
C GLY A 147 17.45 -21.52 -7.44
N PRO A 148 17.73 -22.64 -6.74
CA PRO A 148 19.06 -23.22 -6.73
C PRO A 148 19.48 -23.54 -8.17
N GLN A 149 20.61 -22.98 -8.59
CA GLN A 149 21.27 -23.43 -9.82
C GLN A 149 21.70 -24.87 -9.56
N ALA A 150 21.01 -25.81 -10.22
CA ALA A 150 21.45 -27.17 -10.32
C ALA A 150 22.72 -27.17 -11.21
N THR A 151 23.84 -27.53 -10.58
CA THR A 151 25.09 -27.95 -11.22
C THR A 151 24.90 -29.24 -11.99
#